data_AF-A0A7J8NEB8-F1
#
_entry.id   AF-A0A7J8NEB8-F1
#
_cell.length_a   1.000
_cell.length_b   1.000
_cell.length_c   1.000
_cell.angle_alpha   90.00
_cell.angle_beta   90.00
_cell.angle_gamma   90.00
#
_symmetry.space_group_name_H-M   'P 1'
#
loop_
_entity.id
_entity.type
_entity.pdbx_description
1 polymer ?
#
loop_
_entity_poly.entity_id
_entity_poly.type
_entity_poly.pdbx_seq_one_letter_code
_entity_poly.pdbx_strand_id
1 'polypeptide(L)'
;NKRGGRVQLLEISLPLSEFDHGVKGHALHAFYVDCIEFLGLAMEFALSMEKIANARLLHLHRQTAVFKTNLPSFGEQIALRKHDAQLADFVESEFLSMQVEAIKKIAEHVSQLRRVGAGHGVWHFNQMLLREGGIA
;
A
#
# COMPACT_ATOMS: atom_id res chain seq x y z
N ASN A 1 -1.27 -9.49 -24.70
CA ASN A 1 -0.53 -9.95 -23.50
C ASN A 1 0.82 -10.50 -23.90
N LYS A 2 1.91 -9.96 -23.35
CA LYS A 2 3.31 -10.33 -23.71
C LYS A 2 3.62 -11.82 -23.53
N ARG A 3 2.93 -12.51 -22.61
CA ARG A 3 3.17 -13.92 -22.24
C ARG A 3 2.08 -14.89 -22.71
N GLY A 4 1.19 -14.48 -23.62
CA GLY A 4 0.14 -15.34 -24.20
C GLY A 4 -1.00 -15.75 -23.24
N GLY A 5 -0.94 -15.39 -21.95
CA GLY A 5 -2.04 -15.58 -21.01
C GLY A 5 -3.28 -14.76 -21.36
N ARG A 6 -4.46 -15.17 -20.85
CA ARG A 6 -5.73 -14.43 -21.00
C ARG A 6 -6.00 -13.65 -19.72
N VAL A 7 -6.23 -12.34 -19.84
CA VAL A 7 -6.59 -11.49 -18.69
C VAL A 7 -8.04 -11.76 -18.33
N GLN A 8 -8.28 -12.06 -17.05
CA GLN A 8 -9.61 -12.17 -16.48
C GLN A 8 -9.80 -10.99 -15.54
N LEU A 9 -10.75 -10.12 -15.85
CA LEU A 9 -11.12 -9.01 -14.98
C LEU A 9 -12.12 -9.55 -13.95
N LEU A 10 -11.81 -9.33 -12.68
CA LEU A 10 -12.67 -9.69 -11.56
C LEU A 10 -13.46 -8.47 -11.09
N GLU A 11 -14.54 -8.71 -10.37
CA GLU A 11 -15.33 -7.64 -9.75
C GLU A 11 -14.50 -6.92 -8.68
N ILE A 12 -14.60 -5.59 -8.67
CA ILE A 12 -14.00 -4.74 -7.64
C ILE A 12 -15.12 -4.38 -6.67
N SER A 13 -14.99 -4.80 -5.41
CA SER A 13 -15.92 -4.42 -4.35
C SER A 13 -15.93 -2.90 -4.15
N LEU A 14 -17.10 -2.34 -3.88
CA LEU A 14 -17.24 -0.92 -3.53
C LEU A 14 -16.27 -0.56 -2.39
N PRO A 15 -15.44 0.49 -2.56
CA PRO A 15 -14.55 0.92 -1.51
C PRO A 15 -15.35 1.49 -0.34
N LEU A 16 -14.77 1.45 0.85
CA LEU A 16 -15.34 2.11 2.02
C LEU A 16 -15.36 3.63 1.76
N SER A 17 -16.55 4.24 1.78
CA SER A 17 -16.73 5.68 1.52
C SER A 17 -16.68 6.53 2.79
N GLU A 18 -16.88 5.92 3.95
CA GLU A 18 -16.94 6.59 5.25
C GLU A 18 -15.79 6.10 6.14
N PHE A 19 -14.87 6.99 6.47
CA PHE A 19 -13.85 6.76 7.48
C PHE A 19 -14.37 7.28 8.83
N ASP A 20 -15.46 6.69 9.31
CA ASP A 20 -16.08 7.12 10.57
C ASP A 20 -15.34 6.55 11.79
N HIS A 21 -15.21 7.35 12.83
CA HIS A 21 -14.55 6.99 14.08
C HIS A 21 -15.48 7.28 15.25
N GLY A 22 -15.71 6.26 16.08
CA GLY A 22 -16.76 6.23 17.11
C GLY A 22 -16.68 7.26 18.24
N VAL A 23 -15.73 8.19 18.22
CA VAL A 23 -15.63 9.27 19.21
C VAL A 23 -16.53 10.46 18.86
N LYS A 24 -17.01 10.62 17.61
CA LYS A 24 -17.75 11.82 17.20
C LYS A 24 -19.01 11.52 16.39
N GLY A 25 -19.84 10.64 16.93
CA GLY A 25 -21.22 10.47 16.49
C GLY A 25 -22.12 11.64 16.90
N HIS A 26 -21.93 12.85 16.38
CA HIS A 26 -22.95 13.89 16.39
C HIS A 26 -22.87 14.74 15.11
N ALA A 27 -24.04 14.94 14.50
CA ALA A 27 -24.30 15.54 13.19
C ALA A 27 -23.74 16.96 12.94
N LEU A 28 -22.93 17.52 13.84
CA LEU A 28 -22.15 18.77 13.63
C LEU A 28 -20.73 18.54 13.09
N HIS A 29 -20.18 17.32 13.15
CA HIS A 29 -18.84 17.02 12.63
C HIS A 29 -18.75 17.13 11.10
N ALA A 30 -19.89 17.06 10.41
CA ALA A 30 -19.97 17.11 8.96
C ALA A 30 -19.62 18.48 8.35
N PHE A 31 -19.47 19.55 9.14
CA PHE A 31 -19.24 20.88 8.57
C PHE A 31 -17.81 21.43 8.70
N TYR A 32 -17.07 21.26 9.80
CA TYR A 32 -15.73 21.90 9.92
C TYR A 32 -14.73 21.26 10.90
N VAL A 33 -15.03 20.11 11.51
CA VAL A 33 -14.23 19.65 12.65
C VAL A 33 -13.30 18.50 12.24
N ASP A 34 -12.00 18.76 12.42
CA ASP A 34 -10.86 17.83 12.42
C ASP A 34 -10.47 17.09 11.11
N CYS A 35 -10.10 17.86 10.07
CA CYS A 35 -9.21 17.37 9.00
C CYS A 35 -7.88 16.76 9.50
N ILE A 36 -7.56 16.96 10.79
CA ILE A 36 -6.35 16.53 11.48
C ILE A 36 -6.31 15.00 11.69
N GLU A 37 -7.38 14.42 12.22
CA GLU A 37 -7.46 12.95 12.44
C GLU A 37 -7.66 12.22 11.11
N PHE A 38 -8.38 12.84 10.17
CA PHE A 38 -8.66 12.26 8.86
C PHE A 38 -7.40 12.09 7.99
N LEU A 39 -6.49 13.08 7.93
CA LEU A 39 -5.28 12.96 7.11
C LEU A 39 -4.30 11.92 7.67
N GLY A 40 -4.17 11.86 9.00
CA GLY A 40 -3.36 10.84 9.68
C GLY A 40 -3.88 9.43 9.41
N LEU A 41 -5.19 9.21 9.60
CA LEU A 41 -5.83 7.93 9.35
C LEU A 41 -5.71 7.52 7.88
N ALA A 42 -5.98 8.43 6.94
CA ALA A 42 -5.91 8.14 5.51
C ALA A 42 -4.49 7.70 5.11
N MET A 43 -3.45 8.33 5.67
CA MET A 43 -2.06 7.96 5.41
C MET A 43 -1.69 6.60 6.03
N GLU A 44 -2.18 6.29 7.22
CA GLU A 44 -1.99 4.97 7.84
C GLU A 44 -2.73 3.86 7.09
N PHE A 45 -3.94 4.14 6.61
CA PHE A 45 -4.69 3.25 5.74
C PHE A 45 -3.95 3.01 4.42
N ALA A 46 -3.45 4.07 3.77
CA ALA A 46 -2.64 3.97 2.56
C ALA A 46 -1.38 3.12 2.79
N LEU A 47 -0.68 3.32 3.92
CA LEU A 47 0.47 2.50 4.29
C LEU A 47 0.09 1.03 4.44
N SER A 48 -1.07 0.73 5.03
CA SER A 48 -1.56 -0.65 5.17
C SER A 48 -1.86 -1.28 3.82
N MET A 49 -2.43 -0.52 2.87
CA MET A 49 -2.73 -0.97 1.51
C MET A 49 -1.46 -1.29 0.73
N GLU A 50 -0.44 -0.43 0.79
CA GLU A 50 0.87 -0.71 0.16
C GLU A 50 1.55 -1.95 0.76
N LYS A 51 1.49 -2.11 2.08
CA LYS A 51 2.01 -3.33 2.74
C LYS A 51 1.28 -4.59 2.27
N ILE A 52 -0.05 -4.53 2.11
CA ILE A 52 -0.84 -5.65 1.59
C ILE A 52 -0.47 -5.93 0.13
N ALA A 53 -0.32 -4.89 -0.70
CA ALA A 53 0.10 -5.04 -2.10
C ALA A 53 1.49 -5.70 -2.19
N ASN A 54 2.46 -5.25 -1.38
CA ASN A 54 3.77 -5.87 -1.29
C ASN A 54 3.70 -7.34 -0.83
N ALA A 55 2.87 -7.66 0.17
CA ALA A 55 2.68 -9.05 0.60
C ALA A 55 2.11 -9.94 -0.52
N ARG A 56 1.20 -9.41 -1.35
CA ARG A 56 0.67 -10.13 -2.53
C ARG A 56 1.73 -10.30 -3.61
N LEU A 57 2.57 -9.30 -3.85
CA LEU A 57 3.69 -9.39 -4.79
C LEU A 57 4.74 -10.41 -4.35
N LEU A 58 5.09 -10.44 -3.07
CA LEU A 58 5.97 -11.47 -2.49
C LEU A 58 5.35 -12.86 -2.58
N HIS A 59 4.04 -12.99 -2.40
CA HIS A 59 3.34 -14.25 -2.59
C HIS A 59 3.43 -14.74 -4.04
N LEU A 60 3.21 -13.85 -5.01
CA LEU A 60 3.39 -14.16 -6.43
C LEU A 60 4.84 -14.54 -6.74
N HIS A 61 5.80 -13.77 -6.26
CA HIS A 61 7.22 -14.04 -6.45
C HIS A 61 7.64 -15.39 -5.86
N ARG A 62 7.17 -15.75 -4.66
CA ARG A 62 7.43 -17.07 -4.06
C ARG A 62 6.87 -18.24 -4.88
N GLN A 63 5.74 -18.04 -5.57
CA GLN A 63 5.16 -19.07 -6.44
C GLN A 63 5.94 -19.25 -7.75
N THR A 64 6.68 -18.23 -8.18
CA THR A 64 7.42 -18.22 -9.47
C THR A 64 8.92 -18.45 -9.31
N ALA A 65 9.48 -18.13 -8.14
CA ALA A 65 10.91 -18.22 -7.86
C ALA A 65 11.41 -19.67 -7.87
N VAL A 66 12.52 -19.87 -8.57
CA VAL A 66 13.29 -21.12 -8.58
C VAL A 66 14.21 -21.10 -7.36
N PHE A 67 13.95 -21.98 -6.40
CA PHE A 67 14.82 -22.41 -5.29
C PHE A 67 16.13 -21.59 -5.11
N LYS A 68 16.08 -20.46 -4.39
CA LYS A 68 17.28 -19.74 -3.91
C LYS A 68 17.59 -19.97 -2.43
N THR A 69 16.72 -20.65 -1.68
CA THR A 69 16.98 -20.99 -0.27
C THR A 69 16.84 -22.48 -0.04
N ASN A 70 17.88 -23.07 0.56
CA ASN A 70 17.82 -24.43 1.07
C ASN A 70 16.72 -24.52 2.14
N LEU A 71 15.82 -25.48 1.94
CA LEU A 71 14.87 -26.07 2.88
C LEU A 71 13.48 -25.40 3.04
N PRO A 72 12.46 -25.88 2.30
CA PRO A 72 11.07 -25.86 2.76
C PRO A 72 10.66 -27.23 3.32
N SER A 73 9.97 -27.19 4.46
CA SER A 73 9.22 -28.32 5.00
C SER A 73 8.19 -28.86 3.98
N PHE A 74 7.90 -30.16 4.05
CA PHE A 74 7.18 -30.96 3.04
C PHE A 74 5.82 -30.37 2.58
N GLY A 75 5.19 -29.49 3.38
CA GLY A 75 3.90 -28.85 3.05
C GLY A 75 3.96 -27.67 2.06
N GLU A 76 5.10 -26.97 1.95
CA GLU A 76 5.22 -25.78 1.07
C GLU A 76 5.52 -26.13 -0.40
N GLN A 77 5.85 -27.39 -0.69
CA GLN A 77 6.18 -27.88 -2.03
C GLN A 77 5.00 -27.76 -3.02
N ILE A 78 3.76 -27.68 -2.52
CA ILE A 78 2.55 -27.63 -3.35
C ILE A 78 2.38 -26.24 -4.03
N ALA A 79 2.98 -25.18 -3.49
CA ALA A 79 2.88 -23.81 -4.03
C ALA A 79 3.99 -23.45 -5.04
N LEU A 80 5.11 -24.18 -5.05
CA LEU A 80 6.29 -23.95 -5.91
C LEU A 80 6.14 -24.46 -7.36
N ARG A 81 4.91 -24.49 -7.87
CA ARG A 81 4.57 -25.32 -9.05
C ARG A 81 4.91 -24.73 -10.42
N LYS A 82 5.41 -23.49 -10.51
CA LYS A 82 5.65 -22.82 -11.80
C LYS A 82 6.99 -22.09 -11.82
N HIS A 83 8.06 -22.83 -12.09
CA HIS A 83 9.42 -22.32 -12.28
C HIS A 83 9.49 -21.31 -13.44
N ASP A 84 9.25 -20.03 -13.16
CA ASP A 84 9.21 -18.97 -14.16
C ASP A 84 10.15 -17.84 -13.76
N ALA A 85 11.43 -18.03 -14.09
CA ALA A 85 12.51 -17.09 -13.75
C ALA A 85 12.30 -15.70 -14.37
N GLN A 86 11.72 -15.63 -15.57
CA GLN A 86 11.44 -14.35 -16.24
C GLN A 86 10.32 -13.59 -15.52
N LEU A 87 9.28 -14.27 -15.04
CA LEU A 87 8.24 -13.65 -14.22
C LEU A 87 8.78 -13.18 -12.87
N ALA A 88 9.64 -13.98 -12.23
CA ALA A 88 10.26 -13.62 -10.96
C ALA A 88 11.08 -12.32 -11.08
N ASP A 89 11.94 -12.25 -12.10
CA ASP A 89 12.78 -11.07 -12.41
C ASP A 89 11.93 -9.83 -12.75
N PHE A 90 10.86 -10.00 -13.53
CA PHE A 90 9.92 -8.91 -13.82
C PHE A 90 9.22 -8.37 -12.56
N VAL A 91 8.84 -9.24 -11.63
CA VAL A 91 8.22 -8.81 -10.36
C VAL A 91 9.23 -8.10 -9.46
N GLU A 92 10.48 -8.57 -9.39
CA GLU A 92 11.56 -7.94 -8.62
C GLU A 92 11.92 -6.55 -9.14
N SER A 93 12.20 -6.44 -10.43
CA SER A 93 12.68 -5.21 -11.07
C SER A 93 11.62 -4.13 -11.13
N GLU A 94 10.40 -4.48 -11.57
CA GLU A 94 9.36 -3.49 -11.82
C GLU A 94 8.51 -3.19 -10.59
N PHE A 95 8.23 -4.16 -9.71
CA PHE A 95 7.25 -3.95 -8.64
C PHE A 95 7.86 -3.89 -7.25
N LEU A 96 8.74 -4.82 -6.89
CA LEU A 96 9.25 -4.91 -5.51
C LEU A 96 10.15 -3.73 -5.15
N SER A 97 10.96 -3.25 -6.09
CA SER A 97 11.79 -2.03 -5.93
C SER A 97 10.92 -0.81 -5.61
N MET A 98 9.93 -0.52 -6.47
CA MET A 98 9.00 0.59 -6.33
C MET A 98 8.17 0.49 -5.06
N GLN A 99 7.76 -0.72 -4.68
CA GLN A 99 6.98 -0.93 -3.45
C GLN A 99 7.76 -0.59 -2.18
N VAL A 100 9.05 -0.92 -2.13
CA VAL A 100 9.90 -0.54 -0.99
C VAL A 100 10.00 0.98 -0.87
N GLU A 101 10.16 1.68 -2.00
CA GLU A 101 10.22 3.15 -2.04
C GLU A 101 8.87 3.78 -1.64
N ALA A 102 7.75 3.26 -2.14
CA ALA A 102 6.42 3.73 -1.81
C ALA A 102 6.10 3.56 -0.31
N ILE A 103 6.34 2.36 0.23
CA ILE A 103 6.15 2.08 1.67
C ILE A 103 7.00 3.03 2.51
N LYS A 104 8.26 3.26 2.13
CA LYS A 104 9.14 4.19 2.83
C LYS A 104 8.58 5.61 2.82
N LYS A 105 8.20 6.14 1.65
CA LYS A 105 7.66 7.49 1.50
C LYS A 105 6.41 7.69 2.37
N ILE A 106 5.46 6.76 2.33
CA ILE A 106 4.24 6.85 3.15
C ILE A 106 4.57 6.71 4.64
N ALA A 107 5.50 5.82 5.03
CA ALA A 107 5.92 5.69 6.43
C ALA A 107 6.60 6.96 6.97
N GLU A 108 7.37 7.65 6.14
CA GLU A 108 7.95 8.96 6.46
C GLU A 108 6.86 10.01 6.65
N HIS A 109 5.85 10.05 5.77
CA HIS A 109 4.69 10.92 5.90
C HIS A 109 3.90 10.67 7.20
N VAL A 110 3.64 9.40 7.56
CA VAL A 110 3.00 9.05 8.85
C VAL A 110 3.85 9.53 10.02
N SER A 111 5.17 9.33 9.96
CA SER A 111 6.09 9.75 11.03
C SER A 111 6.16 11.27 11.18
N GLN A 112 6.13 12.01 10.07
CA GLN A 112 6.08 13.47 10.06
C GLN A 112 4.77 13.97 10.66
N LEU A 113 3.62 13.42 10.24
CA LEU A 113 2.30 13.74 10.80
C LEU A 113 2.23 13.52 12.31
N ARG A 114 2.74 12.38 12.80
CA ARG A 114 2.83 12.09 14.25
C ARG A 114 3.74 13.07 14.99
N ARG A 115 4.78 13.61 14.34
CA ARG A 115 5.73 14.55 14.94
C ARG A 115 5.20 15.98 14.99
N VAL A 116 4.56 16.46 13.92
CA VAL A 116 4.05 17.83 13.87
C VAL A 116 2.83 18.03 14.77
N GLY A 117 2.11 16.96 15.08
CA GLY A 117 0.93 17.00 15.94
C GLY A 117 -0.23 17.78 15.30
N ALA A 118 -1.32 17.91 16.07
CA ALA A 118 -2.56 18.52 15.60
C ALA A 118 -2.43 20.03 15.27
N GLY A 119 -3.32 20.53 14.42
CA GLY A 119 -3.46 21.96 14.12
C GLY A 119 -2.59 22.43 12.96
N HIS A 120 -1.83 23.51 13.19
CA HIS A 120 -1.07 24.21 12.14
C HIS A 120 -0.01 23.34 11.45
N GLY A 121 0.58 22.39 12.17
CA GLY A 121 1.55 21.44 11.64
C GLY A 121 1.00 20.57 10.51
N VAL A 122 -0.24 20.07 10.67
CA VAL A 122 -0.93 19.28 9.65
C VAL A 122 -1.27 20.12 8.43
N TRP A 123 -1.69 21.37 8.61
CA TRP A 123 -1.97 22.27 7.49
C TRP A 123 -0.72 22.52 6.65
N HIS A 124 0.43 22.79 7.30
CA HIS A 124 1.71 22.94 6.60
C HIS A 124 2.13 21.66 5.88
N PHE A 125 1.94 20.51 6.51
CA PHE A 125 2.23 19.21 5.91
C PHE A 125 1.32 18.95 4.69
N ASN A 126 0.04 19.31 4.76
CA ASN A 126 -0.88 19.24 3.62
C ASN A 126 -0.43 20.17 2.48
N GLN A 127 0.04 21.38 2.78
CA GLN A 127 0.61 22.28 1.77
C GLN A 127 1.90 21.72 1.14
N MET A 128 2.75 21.04 1.92
CA MET A 128 3.92 20.33 1.40
C MET A 128 3.49 19.21 0.44
N LEU A 129 2.52 18.38 0.83
CA LEU A 129 1.95 17.32 -0.01
C LEU A 129 1.35 17.85 -1.32
N LEU A 130 0.60 18.96 -1.27
CA LEU A 130 0.03 19.59 -2.47
C LEU A 130 1.12 20.06 -3.45
N ARG A 131 2.26 20.52 -2.92
CA ARG A 131 3.42 20.93 -3.74
C ARG A 131 4.19 19.73 -4.28
N GLU A 132 4.28 18.63 -3.53
CA GLU A 132 4.91 17.38 -3.99
C GLU A 132 4.04 16.62 -5.01
N GLY A 133 2.71 16.67 -4.87
CA GLY A 133 1.74 16.05 -5.78
C GLY A 133 1.42 16.91 -7.01
N GLY A 134 1.66 18.22 -6.93
CA GLY A 134 1.65 19.14 -8.06
C GLY A 134 2.97 19.08 -8.82
N ILE A 135 3.08 18.14 -9.75
CA ILE A 135 4.16 18.09 -10.74
C ILE A 135 4.05 19.36 -11.60
N ALA A 136 5.14 20.12 -11.70
CA ALA A 136 5.36 21.14 -12.73
C ALA A 136 5.45 20.52 -14.12
#